data_AF-A0A953L0J7-F1
#
_entry.id   AF-A0A953L0J7-F1
#
_cell.length_a   1.000
_cell.length_b   1.000
_cell.length_c   1.000
_cell.angle_alpha   90.00
_cell.angle_beta   90.00
_cell.angle_gamma   90.00
#
_symmetry.space_group_name_H-M   'P 1'
#
loop_
_entity.id
_entity.type
_entity.pdbx_description
1 polymer ?
#
loop_
_entity_poly.entity_id
_entity_poly.type
_entity_poly.pdbx_seq_one_letter_code
_entity_poly.pdbx_strand_id
1 'polypeptide(L)'
;MNADEYLPNAETIAAIEKDVANYNERRRHAQGEIGRRVPMLLGSYVLACAVVFYFIIANFSSMPEKVALILLIGGGIAAIVGGVGVHRFAHRVGVDTQQGFRDHILPVMFGFVHGLRYSHGYEPGGFRRLPAALKGDYNHTEFGDIITGRLDGKHFEICEMTLSRRNKSSTIMLFKGVVLCCGVRDSFPGTLVAVRKPEPSLMQPFSDLMRSLSAFFGGDRLETVFSRTPLDQFYEFRSDRREEARALFAGGLGDVLGWVNERWRRGSPRLAVRQAEFFLMLPSDKDFFELPPLDRQVDYKAHLEPMARDFASLLAIVAEVQRRPAPASASDEKPAEQASVADAPPPPVSEEPFVPLLDGNVPPGKR
;
A
#
# COMPACT_ATOMS: atom_id res chain seq x y z
N MET A 1 14.21 12.88 9.72
CA MET A 1 13.71 11.49 9.57
C MET A 1 14.88 10.57 9.22
N ASN A 2 15.12 9.52 10.01
CA ASN A 2 16.20 8.54 9.77
C ASN A 2 15.57 7.21 9.33
N ALA A 3 15.82 6.78 8.08
CA ALA A 3 15.30 5.53 7.55
C ALA A 3 16.23 4.34 7.86
N ASP A 4 17.51 4.59 8.13
CA ASP A 4 18.51 3.53 8.27
C ASP A 4 18.27 2.67 9.53
N GLU A 5 17.55 3.22 10.51
CA GLU A 5 17.10 2.51 11.72
C GLU A 5 16.13 1.35 11.42
N TYR A 6 15.49 1.34 10.24
CA TYR A 6 14.51 0.34 9.82
C TYR A 6 15.05 -0.61 8.75
N LEU A 7 16.38 -0.70 8.58
CA LEU A 7 17.00 -1.66 7.69
C LEU A 7 17.21 -3.02 8.38
N PRO A 8 17.14 -4.14 7.63
CA PRO A 8 17.48 -5.45 8.15
C PRO A 8 18.91 -5.48 8.72
N ASN A 9 19.10 -6.16 9.86
CA ASN A 9 20.42 -6.33 10.45
C ASN A 9 21.24 -7.41 9.73
N ALA A 10 22.53 -7.53 10.03
CA ALA A 10 23.43 -8.47 9.35
C ALA A 10 23.00 -9.95 9.46
N GLU A 11 22.41 -10.35 10.58
CA GLU A 11 21.89 -11.71 10.79
C GLU A 11 20.68 -11.98 9.89
N THR A 12 19.73 -11.05 9.84
CA THR A 12 18.59 -11.11 8.93
C THR A 12 19.04 -11.13 7.47
N ILE A 13 20.04 -10.33 7.10
CA ILE A 13 20.61 -10.32 5.73
C ILE A 13 21.17 -11.70 5.36
N ALA A 14 21.96 -12.33 6.25
CA ALA A 14 22.49 -13.66 6.00
C ALA A 14 21.39 -14.72 5.84
N ALA A 15 20.31 -14.63 6.63
CA ALA A 15 19.14 -15.49 6.48
C ALA A 15 18.42 -15.26 5.13
N ILE A 16 18.24 -14.00 4.73
CA ILE A 16 17.66 -13.63 3.44
C ILE A 16 18.50 -14.17 2.28
N GLU A 17 19.82 -14.04 2.33
CA GLU A 17 20.71 -14.54 1.27
C GLU A 17 20.59 -16.05 1.08
N LYS A 18 20.44 -16.80 2.18
CA LYS A 18 20.18 -18.24 2.15
C LYS A 18 18.81 -18.56 1.52
N ASP A 19 17.77 -17.80 1.86
CA ASP A 19 16.44 -17.99 1.29
C ASP A 19 16.38 -17.62 -0.19
N VAL A 20 17.14 -16.59 -0.61
CA VAL A 20 17.32 -16.20 -2.01
C VAL A 20 18.01 -17.33 -2.80
N ALA A 21 19.04 -17.96 -2.23
CA ALA A 21 19.70 -19.10 -2.87
C ALA A 21 18.72 -20.26 -3.11
N ASN A 22 17.94 -20.63 -2.08
CA ASN A 22 16.91 -21.67 -2.18
C ASN A 22 15.83 -21.29 -3.22
N TYR A 23 15.36 -20.04 -3.22
CA TYR A 23 14.43 -19.56 -4.23
C TYR A 23 15.00 -19.68 -5.64
N ASN A 24 16.25 -19.29 -5.87
CA ASN A 24 16.88 -19.36 -7.19
C ASN A 24 16.99 -20.80 -7.71
N GLU A 25 17.10 -21.81 -6.83
CA GLU A 25 16.98 -23.23 -7.20
C GLU A 25 15.56 -23.58 -7.62
N ARG A 26 14.56 -23.27 -6.79
CA ARG A 26 13.14 -23.53 -7.11
C ARG A 26 12.68 -22.81 -8.38
N ARG A 27 13.12 -21.57 -8.58
CA ARG A 27 12.90 -20.77 -9.80
C ARG A 27 13.38 -21.51 -11.04
N ARG A 28 14.60 -22.07 -11.04
CA ARG A 28 15.13 -22.84 -12.18
C ARG A 28 14.25 -24.05 -12.49
N HIS A 29 13.79 -24.77 -11.47
CA HIS A 29 12.85 -25.87 -11.66
C HIS A 29 11.51 -25.40 -12.25
N ALA A 30 10.93 -24.33 -11.73
CA ALA A 30 9.69 -23.74 -12.24
C ALA A 30 9.84 -23.28 -13.69
N GLN A 31 10.97 -22.67 -14.07
CA GLN A 31 11.26 -22.31 -15.45
C GLN A 31 11.33 -23.52 -16.38
N GLY A 32 12.04 -24.58 -15.97
CA GLY A 32 12.12 -25.81 -16.76
C GLY A 32 10.74 -26.46 -16.93
N GLU A 33 9.92 -26.43 -15.88
CA GLU A 33 8.56 -26.93 -15.93
C GLU A 33 7.66 -26.11 -16.87
N ILE A 34 7.74 -24.79 -16.82
CA ILE A 34 7.06 -23.90 -17.78
C ILE A 34 7.49 -24.22 -19.21
N GLY A 35 8.80 -24.35 -19.45
CA GLY A 35 9.36 -24.69 -20.76
C GLY A 35 8.83 -26.00 -21.33
N ARG A 36 8.44 -26.95 -20.47
CA ARG A 36 7.78 -28.21 -20.87
C ARG A 36 6.26 -28.05 -21.02
N ARG A 37 5.60 -27.39 -20.05
CA ARG A 37 4.13 -27.27 -20.00
C ARG A 37 3.59 -26.42 -21.13
N VAL A 38 4.24 -25.32 -21.48
CA VAL A 38 3.76 -24.38 -22.51
C VAL A 38 3.61 -25.08 -23.87
N PRO A 39 4.64 -25.69 -24.48
CA PRO A 39 4.49 -26.33 -25.78
C PRO A 39 3.55 -27.54 -25.73
N MET A 40 3.55 -28.30 -24.63
CA MET A 40 2.66 -29.47 -24.49
C MET A 40 1.18 -29.07 -24.41
N LEU A 41 0.83 -28.15 -23.51
CA LEU A 41 -0.55 -27.74 -23.28
C LEU A 41 -1.07 -26.85 -24.40
N LEU A 42 -0.27 -25.86 -24.84
CA LEU A 42 -0.68 -24.99 -25.93
C LEU A 42 -0.70 -25.73 -27.27
N GLY A 43 0.27 -26.62 -27.52
CA GLY A 43 0.31 -27.43 -28.73
C GLY A 43 -0.86 -28.41 -28.84
N SER A 44 -1.19 -29.11 -27.75
CA SER A 44 -2.36 -30.00 -27.71
C SER A 44 -3.68 -29.21 -27.85
N TYR A 45 -3.77 -28.03 -27.23
CA TYR A 45 -4.91 -27.13 -27.39
C TYR A 45 -5.10 -26.66 -28.83
N VAL A 46 -4.02 -26.19 -29.49
CA VAL A 46 -4.06 -25.76 -30.89
C VAL A 46 -4.45 -26.92 -31.81
N LEU A 47 -3.92 -28.13 -31.57
CA LEU A 47 -4.30 -29.32 -32.32
C LEU A 47 -5.80 -29.65 -32.15
N ALA A 48 -6.32 -29.60 -30.91
CA ALA A 48 -7.73 -29.82 -30.65
C ALA A 48 -8.61 -28.78 -31.36
N CYS A 49 -8.25 -27.49 -31.31
CA CYS A 49 -8.92 -26.44 -32.06
C CYS A 49 -8.89 -26.72 -33.57
N ALA A 50 -7.73 -27.09 -34.13
CA ALA A 50 -7.59 -27.40 -35.55
C ALA A 50 -8.49 -28.55 -35.99
N VAL A 51 -8.61 -29.61 -35.18
CA VAL A 51 -9.53 -30.73 -35.44
C VAL A 51 -10.99 -30.25 -35.42
N VAL A 52 -11.40 -29.45 -34.43
CA VAL A 52 -12.75 -28.89 -34.36
C VAL A 52 -13.06 -28.02 -35.58
N PHE A 53 -12.14 -27.12 -35.96
CA PHE A 53 -12.30 -26.28 -37.15
C PHE A 53 -12.34 -27.09 -38.44
N TYR A 54 -11.52 -28.13 -38.57
CA TYR A 54 -11.56 -29.04 -39.70
C TYR A 54 -12.94 -29.69 -39.83
N PHE A 55 -13.54 -30.18 -38.75
CA PHE A 55 -14.88 -30.76 -38.79
C PHE A 55 -15.96 -29.74 -39.18
N ILE A 56 -15.86 -28.49 -38.70
CA ILE A 56 -16.79 -27.42 -39.07
C ILE A 56 -16.68 -27.12 -40.58
N ILE A 57 -15.46 -27.02 -41.11
CA ILE A 57 -15.23 -26.73 -42.54
C ILE A 57 -15.66 -27.91 -43.41
N ALA A 58 -15.31 -29.14 -43.04
CA ALA A 58 -15.64 -30.34 -43.80
C ALA A 58 -17.16 -30.57 -43.90
N ASN A 59 -17.93 -30.09 -42.91
CA ASN A 59 -19.39 -30.18 -42.87
C ASN A 59 -20.07 -28.84 -43.15
N PHE A 60 -19.36 -27.86 -43.70
CA PHE A 60 -19.91 -26.51 -43.88
C PHE A 60 -21.12 -26.51 -44.82
N SER A 61 -21.07 -27.29 -45.90
CA SER A 61 -22.15 -27.41 -46.89
C SER A 61 -23.37 -28.18 -46.38
N SER A 62 -23.24 -28.98 -45.33
CA SER A 62 -24.34 -29.74 -44.72
C SER A 62 -25.02 -28.99 -43.57
N MET A 63 -24.49 -27.83 -43.17
CA MET A 63 -25.04 -26.99 -42.11
C MET A 63 -25.83 -25.81 -42.67
N PRO A 64 -26.86 -25.32 -41.95
CA PRO A 64 -27.44 -24.02 -42.23
C PRO A 64 -26.38 -22.92 -42.12
N GLU A 65 -26.31 -22.02 -43.09
CA GLU A 65 -25.28 -20.98 -43.21
C GLU A 65 -25.07 -20.18 -41.91
N LYS A 66 -26.17 -19.77 -41.25
CA LYS A 66 -26.12 -19.02 -39.99
C LYS A 66 -25.45 -19.81 -38.86
N VAL A 67 -25.69 -21.13 -38.80
CA VAL A 67 -25.10 -22.01 -37.77
C VAL A 67 -23.61 -22.18 -38.04
N ALA A 68 -23.24 -22.42 -39.30
CA ALA A 68 -21.84 -22.55 -39.69
C ALA A 68 -21.03 -21.27 -39.43
N LEU A 69 -21.62 -20.09 -39.71
CA LEU A 69 -21.00 -18.81 -39.43
C LEU A 69 -20.82 -18.54 -37.93
N ILE A 70 -21.82 -18.86 -37.11
CA ILE A 70 -21.74 -18.75 -35.64
C ILE A 70 -20.65 -19.69 -35.09
N LEU A 71 -20.56 -20.93 -35.57
CA LEU A 71 -19.54 -21.87 -35.13
C LEU A 71 -18.13 -21.43 -35.52
N LEU A 72 -17.94 -20.87 -36.73
CA LEU A 72 -16.63 -20.35 -37.14
C LEU A 72 -16.20 -19.12 -36.34
N ILE A 73 -17.06 -18.09 -36.27
CA ILE A 73 -16.73 -16.83 -35.59
C ILE A 73 -16.68 -17.04 -34.08
N GLY A 74 -17.74 -17.63 -33.52
CA GLY A 74 -17.84 -17.92 -32.09
C GLY A 74 -16.78 -18.92 -31.63
N GLY A 75 -16.51 -19.95 -32.42
CA GLY A 75 -15.41 -20.89 -32.18
C GLY A 75 -14.05 -20.21 -32.23
N GLY A 76 -13.85 -19.24 -33.14
CA GLY A 76 -12.60 -18.47 -33.22
C GLY A 76 -12.37 -17.63 -31.98
N ILE A 77 -13.39 -16.89 -31.54
CA ILE A 77 -13.33 -16.10 -30.30
C ILE A 77 -13.08 -17.02 -29.09
N ALA A 78 -13.82 -18.13 -28.98
CA ALA A 78 -13.65 -19.10 -27.91
C ALA A 78 -12.24 -19.73 -27.92
N ALA A 79 -11.69 -20.02 -29.11
CA ALA A 79 -10.35 -20.55 -29.26
C ALA A 79 -9.28 -19.57 -28.74
N ILE A 80 -9.44 -18.27 -29.03
CA ILE A 80 -8.54 -17.22 -28.53
C ILE A 80 -8.65 -17.11 -27.00
N VAL A 81 -9.86 -17.00 -26.47
CA VAL A 81 -10.10 -16.88 -25.02
C VAL A 81 -9.57 -18.10 -24.26
N GLY A 82 -9.85 -19.30 -24.75
CA GLY A 82 -9.35 -20.54 -24.18
C GLY A 82 -7.82 -20.65 -24.26
N GLY A 83 -7.20 -20.19 -25.35
CA GLY A 83 -5.76 -20.17 -25.52
C GLY A 83 -5.06 -19.28 -24.48
N VAL A 84 -5.63 -18.10 -24.21
CA VAL A 84 -5.18 -17.23 -23.11
C VAL A 84 -5.31 -17.94 -21.76
N GLY A 85 -6.40 -18.68 -21.53
CA GLY A 85 -6.60 -19.49 -20.33
C GLY A 85 -5.55 -20.59 -20.17
N VAL A 86 -5.27 -21.35 -21.22
CA VAL A 86 -4.23 -22.41 -21.23
C VAL A 86 -2.85 -21.83 -20.97
N HIS A 87 -2.52 -20.69 -21.60
CA HIS A 87 -1.26 -19.99 -21.39
C HIS A 87 -1.09 -19.55 -19.93
N ARG A 88 -2.13 -18.95 -19.33
CA ARG A 88 -2.13 -18.58 -17.91
C ARG A 88 -1.97 -19.79 -16.99
N PHE A 89 -2.66 -20.89 -17.30
CA PHE A 89 -2.55 -22.13 -16.53
C PHE A 89 -1.14 -22.73 -16.63
N ALA A 90 -0.51 -22.70 -17.81
CA ALA A 90 0.85 -23.20 -18.00
C ALA A 90 1.88 -22.39 -17.19
N HIS A 91 1.69 -21.07 -17.06
CA HIS A 91 2.57 -20.20 -16.27
C HIS A 91 2.27 -20.14 -14.78
N ARG A 92 1.16 -20.76 -14.33
CA ARG A 92 0.75 -20.72 -12.93
C ARG A 92 1.84 -21.17 -11.96
N VAL A 93 2.62 -22.20 -12.30
CA VAL A 93 3.73 -22.68 -11.45
C VAL A 93 4.74 -21.57 -11.16
N GLY A 94 5.06 -20.74 -12.16
CA GLY A 94 5.98 -19.63 -11.99
C GLY A 94 5.41 -18.56 -11.07
N VAL A 95 4.16 -18.17 -11.31
CA VAL A 95 3.44 -17.18 -10.49
C VAL A 95 3.34 -17.65 -9.04
N ASP A 96 2.95 -18.91 -8.82
CA ASP A 96 2.84 -19.51 -7.49
C ASP A 96 4.21 -19.57 -6.79
N THR A 97 5.29 -19.84 -7.53
CA THR A 97 6.67 -19.87 -6.99
C THR A 97 7.14 -18.48 -6.58
N GLN A 98 6.89 -17.46 -7.40
CA GLN A 98 7.21 -16.06 -7.07
C GLN A 98 6.38 -15.56 -5.88
N GLN A 99 5.07 -15.82 -5.90
CA GLN A 99 4.18 -15.40 -4.82
C GLN A 99 4.56 -16.09 -3.50
N GLY A 100 4.78 -17.40 -3.50
CA GLY A 100 5.19 -18.13 -2.31
C GLY A 100 6.54 -17.66 -1.74
N PHE A 101 7.44 -17.16 -2.60
CA PHE A 101 8.66 -16.52 -2.11
C PHE A 101 8.38 -15.15 -1.49
N ARG A 102 7.52 -14.31 -2.09
CA ARG A 102 7.09 -13.03 -1.47
C ARG A 102 6.40 -13.25 -0.12
N ASP A 103 5.51 -14.23 -0.06
CA ASP A 103 4.78 -14.63 1.16
C ASP A 103 5.72 -14.97 2.31
N HIS A 104 6.90 -15.50 2.01
CA HIS A 104 7.92 -15.86 2.98
C HIS A 104 8.92 -14.73 3.24
N ILE A 105 9.49 -14.14 2.19
CA ILE A 105 10.66 -13.25 2.32
C ILE A 105 10.30 -11.88 2.86
N LEU A 106 9.12 -11.33 2.55
CA LEU A 106 8.73 -10.01 3.04
C LEU A 106 8.56 -10.01 4.57
N PRO A 107 7.87 -11.00 5.18
CA PRO A 107 7.87 -11.15 6.63
C PRO A 107 9.24 -11.33 7.27
N VAL A 108 10.12 -12.12 6.67
CA VAL A 108 11.49 -12.33 7.19
C VAL A 108 12.29 -11.03 7.13
N MET A 109 12.26 -10.33 6.00
CA MET A 109 13.00 -9.10 5.78
C MET A 109 12.56 -7.98 6.73
N PHE A 110 11.27 -7.95 7.09
CA PHE A 110 10.70 -6.95 7.99
C PHE A 110 10.34 -7.52 9.36
N GLY A 111 11.02 -8.61 9.78
CA GLY A 111 10.72 -9.33 11.02
C GLY A 111 10.92 -8.52 12.31
N PHE A 112 11.60 -7.37 12.23
CA PHE A 112 11.72 -6.41 13.34
C PHE A 112 10.41 -5.67 13.64
N VAL A 113 9.47 -5.63 12.69
CA VAL A 113 8.16 -5.01 12.89
C VAL A 113 7.24 -5.98 13.64
N HIS A 114 6.66 -5.50 14.74
CA HIS A 114 5.79 -6.33 15.56
C HIS A 114 4.49 -6.70 14.81
N GLY A 115 4.18 -7.99 14.76
CA GLY A 115 2.94 -8.51 14.18
C GLY A 115 2.83 -8.24 12.67
N LEU A 116 3.95 -8.17 11.96
CA LEU A 116 3.97 -7.93 10.52
C LEU A 116 3.23 -9.05 9.77
N ARG A 117 2.34 -8.67 8.85
CA ARG A 117 1.67 -9.59 7.93
C ARG A 117 1.73 -9.04 6.52
N TYR A 118 2.01 -9.93 5.59
CA TYR A 118 1.94 -9.68 4.16
C TYR A 118 0.71 -10.37 3.56
N SER A 119 0.10 -9.72 2.57
CA SER A 119 -1.00 -10.27 1.77
C SER A 119 -1.00 -9.61 0.40
N HIS A 120 -1.68 -10.22 -0.58
CA HIS A 120 -1.75 -9.72 -1.95
C HIS A 120 -3.19 -9.79 -2.47
N GLY A 121 -3.65 -8.76 -3.17
CA GLY A 121 -4.91 -8.80 -3.92
C GLY A 121 -6.20 -8.56 -3.13
N TYR A 122 -6.11 -8.22 -1.83
CA TYR A 122 -7.28 -7.99 -0.98
C TYR A 122 -7.58 -6.49 -0.80
N GLU A 123 -8.83 -6.12 -0.51
CA GLU A 123 -9.15 -4.74 -0.15
C GLU A 123 -8.59 -4.45 1.26
N PRO A 124 -7.65 -3.49 1.41
CA PRO A 124 -7.03 -3.19 2.70
C PRO A 124 -7.99 -2.39 3.60
N GLY A 125 -7.88 -2.56 4.91
CA GLY A 125 -8.84 -2.00 5.86
C GLY A 125 -8.83 -0.47 5.87
N GLY A 126 -7.65 0.13 5.70
CA GLY A 126 -7.44 1.58 5.64
C GLY A 126 -8.05 2.22 4.39
N PHE A 127 -8.20 1.47 3.28
CA PHE A 127 -8.82 2.02 2.07
C PHE A 127 -10.27 2.45 2.30
N ARG A 128 -11.05 1.73 3.11
CA ARG A 128 -12.43 2.14 3.44
C ARG A 128 -12.48 3.47 4.19
N ARG A 129 -11.50 3.71 5.06
CA ARG A 129 -11.41 4.90 5.92
C ARG A 129 -10.77 6.11 5.24
N LEU A 130 -9.98 5.87 4.19
CA LEU A 130 -9.37 6.89 3.36
C LEU A 130 -10.43 7.92 2.89
N PRO A 131 -10.21 9.23 3.07
CA PRO A 131 -11.16 10.25 2.66
C PRO A 131 -11.50 10.16 1.18
N ALA A 132 -12.79 10.28 0.83
CA ALA A 132 -13.28 10.22 -0.56
C ALA A 132 -12.53 11.19 -1.49
N ALA A 133 -12.20 12.34 -0.94
CA ALA A 133 -11.36 13.36 -1.56
C ALA A 133 -10.02 12.85 -2.10
N LEU A 134 -9.33 11.99 -1.36
CA LEU A 134 -8.05 11.45 -1.79
C LEU A 134 -8.21 10.41 -2.93
N LYS A 135 -9.31 9.66 -2.90
CA LYS A 135 -9.65 8.61 -3.87
C LYS A 135 -10.05 9.20 -5.23
N GLY A 136 -10.73 10.36 -5.22
CA GLY A 136 -11.37 10.91 -6.40
C GLY A 136 -12.52 10.04 -6.89
N ASP A 137 -12.96 10.30 -8.13
CA ASP A 137 -14.13 9.64 -8.72
C ASP A 137 -13.71 8.44 -9.59
N TYR A 138 -13.42 7.33 -8.92
CA TYR A 138 -13.02 6.04 -9.49
C TYR A 138 -14.22 5.07 -9.57
N ASN A 139 -14.16 4.10 -10.48
CA ASN A 139 -15.13 3.01 -10.55
C ASN A 139 -14.49 1.62 -10.68
N HIS A 140 -13.16 1.56 -10.67
CA HIS A 140 -12.40 0.34 -10.69
C HIS A 140 -11.16 0.46 -9.80
N THR A 141 -10.84 -0.63 -9.09
CA THR A 141 -9.74 -0.72 -8.14
C THR A 141 -8.99 -2.02 -8.33
N GLU A 142 -7.67 -1.95 -8.23
CA GLU A 142 -6.78 -3.11 -8.15
C GLU A 142 -5.89 -2.93 -6.92
N PHE A 143 -5.79 -3.95 -6.09
CA PHE A 143 -4.92 -3.97 -4.91
C PHE A 143 -3.78 -4.96 -5.16
N GLY A 144 -2.55 -4.51 -4.96
CA GLY A 144 -1.34 -5.30 -5.13
C GLY A 144 -0.88 -5.85 -3.79
N ASP A 145 0.38 -5.58 -3.47
CA ASP A 145 1.03 -6.00 -2.24
C ASP A 145 0.62 -5.14 -1.03
N ILE A 146 0.30 -5.80 0.08
CA ILE A 146 -0.21 -5.20 1.32
C ILE A 146 0.64 -5.69 2.47
N ILE A 147 1.23 -4.75 3.20
CA ILE A 147 2.02 -5.00 4.40
C ILE A 147 1.34 -4.29 5.56
N THR A 148 1.01 -5.05 6.61
CA THR A 148 0.44 -4.53 7.84
C THR A 148 1.35 -4.84 9.00
N GLY A 149 1.37 -3.99 10.03
CA GLY A 149 2.17 -4.24 11.22
C GLY A 149 1.85 -3.29 12.35
N ARG A 150 2.70 -3.30 13.38
CA ARG A 150 2.70 -2.32 14.45
C ARG A 150 4.09 -1.72 14.64
N LEU A 151 4.15 -0.40 14.75
CA LEU A 151 5.32 0.36 15.16
C LEU A 151 4.97 1.11 16.44
N ASP A 152 5.79 0.98 17.49
CA ASP A 152 5.53 1.55 18.82
C ASP A 152 4.10 1.30 19.35
N GLY A 153 3.59 0.08 19.11
CA GLY A 153 2.25 -0.36 19.51
C GLY A 153 1.10 0.10 18.60
N LYS A 154 1.35 1.05 17.69
CA LYS A 154 0.36 1.60 16.75
C LYS A 154 0.36 0.86 15.43
N HIS A 155 -0.84 0.64 14.90
CA HIS A 155 -1.02 -0.05 13.63
C HIS A 155 -0.61 0.83 12.44
N PHE A 156 0.00 0.21 11.44
CA PHE A 156 0.15 0.77 10.11
C PHE A 156 -0.22 -0.27 9.04
N GLU A 157 -0.56 0.23 7.87
CA GLU A 157 -0.89 -0.51 6.67
C GLU A 157 -0.27 0.21 5.47
N ILE A 158 0.53 -0.51 4.69
CA ILE A 158 1.13 -0.07 3.43
C ILE A 158 0.52 -0.94 2.34
N CYS A 159 -0.04 -0.33 1.30
CA CYS A 159 -0.70 -1.03 0.22
C CYS A 159 -0.33 -0.42 -1.13
N GLU A 160 0.06 -1.24 -2.07
CA GLU A 160 0.07 -0.86 -3.47
C GLU A 160 -1.34 -0.94 -4.05
N MET A 161 -1.76 0.10 -4.75
CA MET A 161 -3.07 0.11 -5.38
C MET A 161 -3.12 0.94 -6.65
N THR A 162 -4.08 0.58 -7.50
CA THR A 162 -4.46 1.35 -8.69
C THR A 162 -5.92 1.73 -8.58
N LEU A 163 -6.20 3.03 -8.76
CA LEU A 163 -7.55 3.57 -8.92
C LEU A 163 -7.71 4.04 -10.36
N SER A 164 -8.76 3.56 -11.03
CA SER A 164 -9.05 3.94 -12.41
C SER A 164 -10.53 4.19 -12.64
N ARG A 165 -10.81 4.95 -13.70
CA ARG A 165 -12.15 5.12 -14.27
C ARG A 165 -12.20 4.41 -15.61
N ARG A 166 -12.94 3.32 -15.67
CA ARG A 166 -13.21 2.55 -16.88
C ARG A 166 -14.57 2.95 -17.44
N ASN A 167 -14.62 3.28 -18.72
CA ASN A 167 -15.87 3.37 -19.48
C ASN A 167 -15.82 2.34 -20.62
N LYS A 168 -16.83 2.31 -21.50
CA LYS A 168 -16.92 1.30 -22.57
C LYS A 168 -15.76 1.32 -23.57
N SER A 169 -15.06 2.45 -23.73
CA SER A 169 -14.04 2.65 -24.76
C SER A 169 -12.69 3.17 -24.26
N SER A 170 -12.58 3.59 -23.00
CA SER A 170 -11.34 4.12 -22.43
C SER A 170 -11.21 3.82 -20.93
N THR A 171 -9.95 3.72 -20.51
CA THR A 171 -9.56 3.61 -19.10
C THR A 171 -8.69 4.80 -18.75
N ILE A 172 -9.10 5.57 -17.74
CA ILE A 172 -8.34 6.70 -17.21
C ILE A 172 -7.75 6.28 -15.87
N MET A 173 -6.43 6.33 -15.75
CA MET A 173 -5.73 6.08 -14.49
C MET A 173 -5.82 7.33 -13.60
N LEU A 174 -6.39 7.18 -12.40
CA LEU A 174 -6.55 8.28 -11.43
C LEU A 174 -5.46 8.27 -10.37
N PHE A 175 -4.98 7.06 -10.04
CA PHE A 175 -3.88 6.82 -9.13
C PHE A 175 -3.26 5.46 -9.43
N LYS A 176 -1.93 5.37 -9.36
CA LYS A 176 -1.16 4.14 -9.26
C LYS A 176 0.02 4.43 -8.35
N GLY A 177 0.26 3.57 -7.36
CA GLY A 177 1.38 3.73 -6.43
C GLY A 177 1.09 3.14 -5.06
N VAL A 178 1.73 3.69 -4.04
CA VAL A 178 1.67 3.19 -2.66
C VAL A 178 0.78 4.10 -1.80
N VAL A 179 -0.02 3.49 -0.94
CA VAL A 179 -0.80 4.15 0.09
C VAL A 179 -0.34 3.66 1.45
N LEU A 180 -0.01 4.60 2.32
CA LEU A 180 0.30 4.38 3.72
C LEU A 180 -0.86 4.89 4.58
N CYS A 181 -1.37 4.04 5.46
CA CYS A 181 -2.35 4.37 6.49
C CYS A 181 -1.76 4.04 7.86
N CYS A 182 -1.78 4.97 8.80
CA CYS A 182 -1.34 4.69 10.18
C CYS A 182 -2.02 5.60 11.20
N GLY A 183 -1.97 5.23 12.48
CA GLY A 183 -2.43 6.11 13.55
C GLY A 183 -1.48 7.29 13.76
N VAL A 184 -2.02 8.48 14.03
CA VAL A 184 -1.24 9.66 14.47
C VAL A 184 -1.06 9.69 15.98
N ARG A 185 -0.20 10.58 16.47
CA ARG A 185 -0.07 10.86 17.91
C ARG A 185 -1.32 11.50 18.50
N ASP A 186 -1.65 12.70 18.03
CA ASP A 186 -2.79 13.46 18.54
C ASP A 186 -3.93 13.37 17.54
N SER A 187 -5.12 13.05 18.03
CA SER A 187 -6.32 13.09 17.19
C SER A 187 -6.61 14.52 16.77
N PHE A 188 -6.87 14.70 15.49
CA PHE A 188 -7.36 15.94 14.92
C PHE A 188 -8.89 15.83 14.72
N PRO A 189 -9.72 16.66 15.36
CA PRO A 189 -11.18 16.47 15.35
C PRO A 189 -11.86 16.84 14.01
N GLY A 190 -11.08 17.10 12.95
CA GLY A 190 -11.55 17.38 11.60
C GLY A 190 -10.89 16.50 10.53
N THR A 191 -10.95 16.98 9.29
CA THR A 191 -10.25 16.41 8.12
C THR A 191 -9.36 17.47 7.46
N LEU A 192 -8.05 17.23 7.45
CA LEU A 192 -7.07 18.04 6.73
C LEU A 192 -6.63 17.24 5.52
N VAL A 193 -6.65 17.87 4.35
CA VAL A 193 -6.12 17.32 3.10
C VAL A 193 -4.99 18.23 2.60
N ALA A 194 -3.87 17.62 2.22
CA ALA A 194 -2.74 18.27 1.58
C ALA A 194 -2.50 17.62 0.21
N VAL A 195 -2.51 18.42 -0.85
CA VAL A 195 -2.23 17.93 -2.21
C VAL A 195 -1.07 18.72 -2.79
N ARG A 196 -0.05 18.02 -3.29
CA ARG A 196 1.05 18.69 -3.97
C ARG A 196 0.56 19.33 -5.27
N LYS A 197 0.83 20.62 -5.42
CA LYS A 197 0.59 21.36 -6.66
C LYS A 197 1.41 20.70 -7.79
N PRO A 198 0.79 20.38 -8.92
CA PRO A 198 1.49 19.76 -10.04
C PRO A 198 2.42 20.77 -10.71
N GLU A 199 3.26 20.26 -11.61
CA GLU A 199 3.89 21.11 -12.61
C GLU A 199 2.86 21.76 -13.55
N PRO A 200 3.18 22.92 -14.18
CA PRO A 200 2.23 23.66 -15.02
C PRO A 200 1.54 22.82 -16.12
N SER A 201 2.23 21.79 -16.65
CA SER A 201 1.73 20.88 -17.68
C SER A 201 0.57 19.98 -17.22
N LEU A 202 0.37 19.80 -15.92
CA LEU A 202 -0.66 18.94 -15.32
C LEU A 202 -1.71 19.75 -14.51
N MET A 203 -1.78 21.07 -14.74
CA MET A 203 -2.69 22.00 -14.04
C MET A 203 -4.19 21.67 -14.23
N GLN A 204 -4.60 21.25 -15.43
CA GLN A 204 -6.00 20.88 -15.72
C GLN A 204 -6.48 19.71 -14.83
N PRO A 205 -5.80 18.53 -14.81
CA PRO A 205 -6.10 17.43 -13.89
C PRO A 205 -6.14 17.82 -12.41
N PHE A 206 -5.26 18.73 -12.00
CA PHE A 206 -5.25 19.23 -10.63
C PHE A 206 -6.40 20.17 -10.32
N SER A 207 -6.79 21.05 -11.25
CA SER A 207 -7.96 21.91 -11.07
C SER A 207 -9.23 21.08 -10.90
N ASP A 208 -9.34 19.97 -11.64
CA ASP A 208 -10.45 19.02 -11.55
C ASP A 208 -10.39 18.24 -10.23
N LEU A 209 -9.21 17.80 -9.79
CA LEU A 209 -9.03 17.20 -8.47
C LEU A 209 -9.45 18.19 -7.37
N MET A 210 -8.95 19.42 -7.36
CA MET A 210 -9.28 20.42 -6.34
C MET A 210 -10.76 20.83 -6.37
N ARG A 211 -11.38 20.88 -7.57
CA ARG A 211 -12.83 21.07 -7.71
C ARG A 211 -13.60 19.87 -7.17
N SER A 212 -13.13 18.67 -7.45
CA SER A 212 -13.71 17.44 -6.91
C SER A 212 -13.58 17.39 -5.39
N LEU A 213 -12.44 17.80 -4.81
CA LEU A 213 -12.28 17.94 -3.36
C LEU A 213 -13.34 18.87 -2.79
N SER A 214 -13.61 20.03 -3.42
CA SER A 214 -14.71 20.89 -2.95
C SER A 214 -16.11 20.29 -3.10
N ALA A 215 -16.31 19.34 -4.03
CA ALA A 215 -17.60 18.71 -4.27
C ALA A 215 -17.84 17.44 -3.43
N PHE A 216 -16.78 16.71 -3.05
CA PHE A 216 -16.87 15.39 -2.44
C PHE A 216 -17.12 15.38 -0.92
N PHE A 217 -17.04 16.52 -0.23
CA PHE A 217 -17.20 16.60 1.23
C PHE A 217 -18.63 16.87 1.72
N GLY A 218 -19.65 16.35 1.02
CA GLY A 218 -20.95 16.02 1.63
C GLY A 218 -21.62 17.07 2.53
N GLY A 219 -21.45 18.37 2.27
CA GLY A 219 -22.07 19.46 3.03
C GLY A 219 -21.11 20.31 3.88
N ASP A 220 -19.99 19.76 4.35
CA ASP A 220 -18.97 20.52 5.11
C ASP A 220 -17.84 20.94 4.16
N ARG A 221 -17.88 22.20 3.73
CA ARG A 221 -16.89 22.74 2.78
C ARG A 221 -15.51 22.71 3.42
N LEU A 222 -14.60 21.88 2.90
CA LEU A 222 -13.19 22.05 3.23
C LEU A 222 -12.73 23.42 2.72
N GLU A 223 -12.19 24.19 3.64
CA GLU A 223 -11.74 25.53 3.39
C GLU A 223 -10.22 25.58 3.21
N THR A 224 -9.72 26.48 2.36
CA THR A 224 -8.28 26.68 2.20
C THR A 224 -7.63 27.06 3.53
N VAL A 225 -6.52 26.40 3.84
CA VAL A 225 -5.65 26.67 4.99
C VAL A 225 -4.28 27.11 4.47
N PHE A 226 -3.64 28.05 5.16
CA PHE A 226 -2.24 28.38 4.94
C PHE A 226 -1.42 27.86 6.11
N SER A 227 -0.41 27.05 5.82
CA SER A 227 0.52 26.50 6.81
C SER A 227 1.41 27.58 7.42
N ARG A 228 1.61 28.71 6.70
CA ARG A 228 2.56 29.78 7.05
C ARG A 228 4.01 29.31 7.07
N THR A 229 4.30 28.27 6.29
CA THR A 229 5.64 27.73 6.07
C THR A 229 5.94 27.74 4.57
N PRO A 230 7.19 27.48 4.13
CA PRO A 230 7.51 27.32 2.71
C PRO A 230 6.67 26.24 1.99
N LEU A 231 6.00 25.34 2.72
CA LEU A 231 5.14 24.30 2.15
C LEU A 231 3.96 24.87 1.35
N ASP A 232 3.48 26.08 1.66
CA ASP A 232 2.37 26.72 0.93
C ASP A 232 2.70 26.98 -0.55
N GLN A 233 3.99 27.00 -0.91
CA GLN A 233 4.44 27.11 -2.30
C GLN A 233 4.21 25.81 -3.08
N PHE A 234 4.35 24.66 -2.41
CA PHE A 234 4.34 23.34 -3.03
C PHE A 234 3.02 22.60 -2.85
N TYR A 235 2.25 22.93 -1.82
CA TYR A 235 1.01 22.24 -1.47
C TYR A 235 -0.18 23.20 -1.46
N GLU A 236 -1.35 22.65 -1.74
CA GLU A 236 -2.62 23.25 -1.38
C GLU A 236 -3.21 22.47 -0.20
N PHE A 237 -3.53 23.19 0.87
CA PHE A 237 -4.12 22.63 2.09
C PHE A 237 -5.58 23.00 2.20
N ARG A 238 -6.42 22.02 2.57
CA ARG A 238 -7.84 22.24 2.82
C ARG A 238 -8.29 21.52 4.08
N SER A 239 -9.08 22.19 4.92
CA SER A 239 -9.58 21.65 6.19
C SER A 239 -10.97 22.15 6.51
N ASP A 240 -11.75 21.33 7.22
CA ASP A 240 -13.02 21.72 7.87
C ASP A 240 -12.78 22.45 9.22
N ARG A 241 -11.54 22.38 9.76
CA ARG A 241 -11.10 23.06 10.98
C ARG A 241 -9.82 23.85 10.70
N ARG A 242 -9.94 25.07 10.16
CA ARG A 242 -8.80 25.89 9.71
C ARG A 242 -7.76 26.16 10.80
N GLU A 243 -8.18 26.67 11.95
CA GLU A 243 -7.26 27.11 13.01
C GLU A 243 -6.57 25.91 13.67
N GLU A 244 -7.32 24.83 13.94
CA GLU A 244 -6.78 23.60 14.53
C GLU A 244 -5.84 22.87 13.57
N ALA A 245 -6.16 22.84 12.27
CA ALA A 245 -5.28 22.24 11.27
C ALA A 245 -3.94 22.96 11.16
N ARG A 246 -3.88 24.26 11.45
CA ARG A 246 -2.63 25.02 11.40
C ARG A 246 -1.60 24.49 12.40
N ALA A 247 -2.05 24.05 13.57
CA ALA A 247 -1.17 23.49 14.60
C ALA A 247 -0.47 22.19 14.14
N LEU A 248 -1.08 21.44 13.22
CA LEU A 248 -0.49 20.19 12.71
C LEU A 248 0.81 20.44 11.92
N PHE A 249 0.94 21.58 11.23
CA PHE A 249 2.12 21.89 10.41
C PHE A 249 3.37 22.20 11.23
N ALA A 250 3.24 22.56 12.50
CA ALA A 250 4.38 22.83 13.39
C ALA A 250 5.00 21.55 13.98
N GLY A 251 4.36 20.38 13.79
CA GLY A 251 4.84 19.09 14.26
C GLY A 251 5.26 18.15 13.12
N GLY A 252 5.31 16.85 13.42
CA GLY A 252 5.81 15.83 12.48
C GLY A 252 5.09 15.75 11.13
N LEU A 253 3.86 16.29 11.01
CA LEU A 253 3.19 16.39 9.72
C LEU A 253 3.91 17.35 8.77
N GLY A 254 4.39 18.50 9.27
CA GLY A 254 5.17 19.46 8.48
C GLY A 254 6.48 18.85 7.99
N ASP A 255 7.18 18.13 8.86
CA ASP A 255 8.43 17.44 8.53
C ASP A 255 8.23 16.36 7.46
N VAL A 256 7.16 15.58 7.58
CA VAL A 256 6.78 14.57 6.57
C VAL A 256 6.46 15.23 5.22
N LEU A 257 5.69 16.32 5.20
CA LEU A 257 5.36 17.04 3.96
C LEU A 257 6.60 17.60 3.27
N GLY A 258 7.53 18.15 4.06
CA GLY A 258 8.83 18.63 3.57
C GLY A 258 9.66 17.50 2.97
N TRP A 259 9.84 16.41 3.73
CA TRP A 259 10.59 15.24 3.29
C TRP A 259 9.99 14.59 2.03
N VAL A 260 8.66 14.43 1.97
CA VAL A 260 7.96 13.88 0.79
C VAL A 260 8.15 14.80 -0.42
N ASN A 261 8.11 16.13 -0.25
CA ASN A 261 8.32 17.06 -1.36
C ASN A 261 9.74 16.97 -1.96
N GLU A 262 10.74 16.80 -1.10
CA GLU A 262 12.15 16.70 -1.49
C GLU A 262 12.46 15.35 -2.16
N ARG A 263 11.97 14.26 -1.57
CA ARG A 263 12.34 12.88 -1.92
C ARG A 263 11.42 12.27 -2.98
N TRP A 264 10.13 12.62 -2.97
CA TRP A 264 9.13 12.12 -3.91
C TRP A 264 8.83 13.15 -5.00
N ARG A 265 9.66 13.18 -6.05
CA ARG A 265 9.57 14.20 -7.11
C ARG A 265 8.51 13.93 -8.18
N ARG A 266 8.05 12.69 -8.31
CA ARG A 266 7.10 12.30 -9.37
C ARG A 266 5.67 12.36 -8.88
N GLY A 267 4.78 12.74 -9.81
CA GLY A 267 3.34 12.86 -9.57
C GLY A 267 2.97 13.91 -8.52
N SER A 268 1.73 13.83 -8.06
CA SER A 268 1.21 14.69 -6.99
C SER A 268 0.89 13.84 -5.75
N PRO A 269 1.86 13.66 -4.83
CA PRO A 269 1.59 13.11 -3.50
C PRO A 269 0.39 13.79 -2.85
N ARG A 270 -0.45 12.98 -2.21
CA ARG A 270 -1.66 13.42 -1.54
C ARG A 270 -1.65 12.88 -0.12
N LEU A 271 -2.05 13.69 0.83
CA LEU A 271 -2.01 13.35 2.23
C LEU A 271 -3.32 13.79 2.86
N ALA A 272 -3.79 13.04 3.85
CA ALA A 272 -4.85 13.49 4.72
C ALA A 272 -4.62 13.07 6.16
N VAL A 273 -5.10 13.90 7.08
CA VAL A 273 -5.28 13.55 8.49
C VAL A 273 -6.76 13.64 8.78
N ARG A 274 -7.34 12.57 9.33
CA ARG A 274 -8.74 12.53 9.74
C ARG A 274 -8.82 11.84 11.09
N GLN A 275 -9.34 12.54 12.10
CA GLN A 275 -9.42 11.99 13.45
C GLN A 275 -8.03 11.54 13.93
N ALA A 276 -7.89 10.29 14.33
CA ALA A 276 -6.63 9.70 14.80
C ALA A 276 -5.85 8.97 13.70
N GLU A 277 -6.19 9.17 12.43
CA GLU A 277 -5.54 8.49 11.30
C GLU A 277 -4.85 9.45 10.33
N PHE A 278 -3.70 9.00 9.85
CA PHE A 278 -2.91 9.59 8.79
C PHE A 278 -2.98 8.71 7.55
N PHE A 279 -3.15 9.37 6.41
CA PHE A 279 -3.18 8.74 5.10
C PHE A 279 -2.20 9.46 4.18
N LEU A 280 -1.38 8.70 3.46
CA LEU A 280 -0.45 9.22 2.48
C LEU A 280 -0.54 8.38 1.20
N MET A 281 -0.84 9.02 0.09
CA MET A 281 -0.86 8.43 -1.24
C MET A 281 0.33 8.95 -2.04
N LEU A 282 1.20 8.04 -2.46
CA LEU A 282 2.43 8.31 -3.18
C LEU A 282 2.33 7.74 -4.61
N PRO A 283 2.04 8.58 -5.62
CA PRO A 283 2.01 8.12 -7.00
C PRO A 283 3.37 7.58 -7.44
N SER A 284 3.37 6.44 -8.12
CA SER A 284 4.57 5.79 -8.63
C SER A 284 4.22 4.77 -9.72
N ASP A 285 5.06 4.70 -10.76
CA ASP A 285 5.00 3.63 -11.75
C ASP A 285 5.74 2.37 -11.30
N LYS A 286 6.62 2.52 -10.30
CA LYS A 286 7.39 1.43 -9.70
C LYS A 286 6.46 0.54 -8.87
N ASP A 287 6.60 -0.76 -9.08
CA ASP A 287 6.14 -1.80 -8.16
C ASP A 287 7.24 -2.00 -7.09
N PHE A 288 6.92 -1.69 -5.84
CA PHE A 288 7.85 -1.64 -4.72
C PHE A 288 8.21 -3.01 -4.20
N PHE A 289 7.27 -3.96 -4.26
CA PHE A 289 7.41 -5.28 -3.67
C PHE A 289 7.47 -6.42 -4.72
N GLU A 290 7.48 -6.08 -6.00
CA GLU A 290 7.70 -7.02 -7.10
C GLU A 290 9.13 -7.60 -7.11
N LEU A 291 9.19 -8.90 -7.38
CA LEU A 291 10.42 -9.63 -7.64
C LEU A 291 10.75 -9.57 -9.14
N PRO A 292 12.04 -9.68 -9.53
CA PRO A 292 12.38 -9.83 -10.94
C PRO A 292 11.64 -11.02 -11.58
N PRO A 293 11.35 -10.93 -12.89
CA PRO A 293 10.67 -12.00 -13.62
C PRO A 293 11.43 -13.33 -13.50
N LEU A 294 10.71 -14.44 -13.66
CA LEU A 294 11.24 -15.79 -13.46
C LEU A 294 12.48 -16.12 -14.29
N ASP A 295 12.74 -15.41 -15.38
CA ASP A 295 13.93 -15.58 -16.21
C ASP A 295 15.22 -15.04 -15.59
N ARG A 296 15.12 -14.10 -14.67
CA ARG A 296 16.24 -13.50 -13.96
C ARG A 296 16.40 -14.06 -12.55
N GLN A 297 17.65 -14.20 -12.11
CA GLN A 297 17.96 -14.61 -10.74
C GLN A 297 17.67 -13.45 -9.77
N VAL A 298 17.13 -13.78 -8.60
CA VAL A 298 17.00 -12.82 -7.50
C VAL A 298 18.36 -12.68 -6.83
N ASP A 299 18.69 -11.45 -6.49
CA ASP A 299 19.90 -11.08 -5.77
C ASP A 299 19.50 -10.08 -4.68
N TYR A 300 20.08 -10.23 -3.49
CA TYR A 300 19.75 -9.38 -2.36
C TYR A 300 20.06 -7.91 -2.66
N LYS A 301 21.30 -7.59 -3.06
CA LYS A 301 21.75 -6.20 -3.24
C LYS A 301 21.04 -5.50 -4.38
N ALA A 302 20.78 -6.21 -5.48
CA ALA A 302 20.17 -5.63 -6.66
C ALA A 302 18.65 -5.47 -6.54
N HIS A 303 17.98 -6.34 -5.77
CA HIS A 303 16.51 -6.42 -5.79
C HIS A 303 15.86 -6.23 -4.41
N LEU A 304 16.36 -6.89 -3.38
CA LEU A 304 15.75 -6.85 -2.03
C LEU A 304 16.23 -5.66 -1.20
N GLU A 305 17.49 -5.25 -1.32
CA GLU A 305 18.03 -4.10 -0.60
C GLU A 305 17.33 -2.78 -0.98
N PRO A 306 17.08 -2.47 -2.27
CA PRO A 306 16.29 -1.29 -2.63
C PRO A 306 14.85 -1.34 -2.09
N MET A 307 14.24 -2.53 -2.11
CA MET A 307 12.90 -2.75 -1.54
C MET A 307 12.89 -2.50 -0.02
N ALA A 308 13.90 -3.00 0.70
CA ALA A 308 14.06 -2.77 2.13
C ALA A 308 14.23 -1.28 2.45
N ARG A 309 15.01 -0.55 1.66
CA ARG A 309 15.21 0.90 1.81
C ARG A 309 13.94 1.71 1.56
N ASP A 310 13.14 1.31 0.57
CA ASP A 310 11.86 1.96 0.30
C ASP A 310 10.87 1.72 1.44
N PHE A 311 10.77 0.48 1.92
CA PHE A 311 9.94 0.15 3.07
C PHE A 311 10.39 0.89 4.35
N ALA A 312 11.70 0.93 4.60
CA ALA A 312 12.30 1.68 5.70
C ALA A 312 11.97 3.17 5.63
N SER A 313 11.94 3.75 4.42
CA SER A 313 11.52 5.14 4.20
C SER A 313 10.05 5.37 4.55
N LEU A 314 9.17 4.40 4.24
CA LEU A 314 7.75 4.44 4.64
C LEU A 314 7.60 4.29 6.16
N LEU A 315 8.37 3.43 6.81
CA LEU A 315 8.37 3.31 8.27
C LEU A 315 8.88 4.56 8.97
N ALA A 316 9.89 5.24 8.40
CA ALA A 316 10.33 6.52 8.93
C ALA A 316 9.21 7.57 8.93
N ILE A 317 8.32 7.56 7.92
CA ILE A 317 7.10 8.39 7.90
C ILE A 317 6.16 7.99 9.03
N VAL A 318 5.91 6.70 9.22
CA VAL A 318 5.06 6.19 10.31
C VAL A 318 5.59 6.63 11.67
N ALA A 319 6.90 6.50 11.89
CA ALA A 319 7.55 6.90 13.13
C ALA A 319 7.42 8.41 13.37
N GLU A 320 7.63 9.23 12.33
CA GLU A 320 7.58 10.70 12.46
C GLU A 320 6.18 11.20 12.83
N VAL A 321 5.12 10.68 12.20
CA VAL A 321 3.74 11.09 12.53
C VAL A 321 3.26 10.58 13.89
N GLN A 322 3.97 9.60 14.46
CA GLN A 322 3.70 9.04 15.79
C GLN A 322 4.58 9.65 16.88
N ARG A 323 5.69 10.30 16.50
CA ARG A 323 6.69 10.86 17.42
C ARG A 323 6.10 11.97 18.29
N ARG A 324 6.52 12.01 19.55
CA ARG A 324 6.25 13.11 20.48
C ARG A 324 7.18 14.28 20.16
N PRO A 325 6.71 15.53 20.06
CA PRO A 325 7.62 16.67 19.97
C PRO A 325 8.56 16.64 21.16
N ALA A 326 9.85 16.85 20.93
CA ALA A 326 10.81 16.99 22.01
C ALA A 326 10.28 18.08 22.96
N PRO A 327 10.31 17.89 24.29
CA PRO A 327 10.07 19.00 25.20
C PRO A 327 11.02 20.11 24.76
N ALA A 328 10.46 21.29 24.47
CA ALA A 328 11.27 22.48 24.19
C ALA A 328 12.34 22.52 25.27
N SER A 329 13.60 22.44 24.85
CA SER A 329 14.73 22.45 25.76
C SER A 329 14.55 23.63 26.70
N ALA A 330 14.28 23.31 27.97
CA ALA A 330 14.32 24.26 29.06
C ALA A 330 15.79 24.65 29.24
N SER A 331 16.25 25.53 28.37
CA SER A 331 17.57 26.15 28.40
C SER A 331 17.40 27.56 27.85
N ASP A 332 16.71 28.38 28.64
CA ASP A 332 17.02 29.80 28.88
C ASP A 332 15.96 30.48 29.77
N GLU A 333 15.50 29.80 30.82
CA GLU A 333 14.92 30.48 31.97
C GLU A 333 15.64 30.00 33.22
N LYS A 334 16.55 30.85 33.69
CA LYS A 334 17.23 30.75 34.97
C LYS A 334 16.18 30.99 36.07
N PRO A 335 15.76 30.00 36.87
CA PRO A 335 14.87 30.27 37.97
C PRO A 335 15.71 30.75 39.15
N ALA A 336 15.33 31.92 39.65
CA ALA A 336 15.86 32.52 40.84
C ALA A 336 15.83 31.55 42.03
N GLU A 337 16.93 31.59 42.76
CA GLU A 337 17.12 31.14 44.13
C GLU A 337 15.91 31.47 45.01
N GLN A 338 15.24 30.45 45.56
CA GLN A 338 14.40 30.59 46.74
C GLN A 338 14.32 29.28 47.54
N ALA A 339 15.12 29.28 48.61
CA ALA A 339 14.83 28.80 49.96
C ALA A 339 14.12 27.46 50.18
N SER A 340 14.95 26.50 50.60
CA SER A 340 14.69 25.47 51.62
C SER A 340 13.54 25.79 52.60
N VAL A 341 12.51 24.95 52.61
CA VAL A 341 11.75 24.60 53.83
C VAL A 341 11.59 23.09 53.85
N ALA A 342 12.23 22.46 54.82
CA ALA A 342 12.04 21.08 55.19
C ALA A 342 10.80 20.92 56.09
N ASP A 343 10.27 19.70 56.07
CA ASP A 343 9.48 19.03 57.11
C ASP A 343 7.94 19.08 57.00
N ALA A 344 7.40 18.05 56.34
CA ALA A 344 6.05 17.54 56.58
C ALA A 344 6.04 16.00 56.33
N PRO A 345 5.48 15.18 57.24
CA PRO A 345 5.55 13.72 57.17
C PRO A 345 4.61 13.10 56.12
N PRO A 346 4.91 11.89 55.61
CA PRO A 346 4.16 11.27 54.52
C PRO A 346 2.77 10.77 54.96
N PRO A 347 1.76 10.80 54.06
CA PRO A 347 0.43 10.27 54.36
C PRO A 347 0.42 8.73 54.41
N PRO A 348 -0.50 8.13 55.19
CA PRO A 348 -0.52 6.68 55.43
C PRO A 348 -0.96 5.88 54.21
N VAL A 349 -0.29 4.75 53.99
CA VAL A 349 -0.59 3.71 53.01
C VAL A 349 -1.94 3.09 53.34
N SER A 350 -2.91 3.23 52.45
CA SER A 350 -4.20 2.53 52.53
C SER A 350 -4.04 1.18 51.84
N GLU A 351 -4.05 0.10 52.61
CA GLU A 351 -4.24 -1.25 52.12
C GLU A 351 -5.70 -1.40 51.65
N GLU A 352 -5.91 -1.50 50.34
CA GLU A 352 -7.14 -2.05 49.78
C GLU A 352 -6.85 -3.39 49.07
N PRO A 353 -7.76 -4.37 49.20
CA PRO A 353 -7.46 -5.77 49.04
C PRO A 353 -7.40 -6.23 47.57
N PHE A 354 -6.48 -7.16 47.34
CA PHE A 354 -6.33 -7.99 46.14
C PHE A 354 -7.65 -8.67 45.75
N VAL A 355 -8.19 -8.34 44.57
CA VAL A 355 -9.31 -9.06 43.95
C VAL A 355 -8.74 -10.15 43.03
N PRO A 356 -8.92 -11.45 43.34
CA PRO A 356 -8.54 -12.52 42.43
C PRO A 356 -9.60 -12.65 41.33
N LEU A 357 -9.18 -12.46 40.07
CA LEU A 357 -9.97 -12.81 38.90
C LEU A 357 -10.12 -14.34 38.84
N LEU A 358 -11.34 -14.80 39.11
CA LEU A 358 -11.77 -16.19 39.04
C LEU A 358 -11.61 -16.75 37.62
N ASP A 359 -10.88 -17.85 37.52
CA ASP A 359 -11.02 -18.86 36.49
C ASP A 359 -12.46 -19.39 36.45
N GLY A 360 -13.02 -19.56 35.25
CA GLY A 360 -14.35 -20.16 35.12
C GLY A 360 -14.91 -20.19 33.70
N ASN A 361 -14.51 -21.22 32.94
CA ASN A 361 -15.34 -21.97 31.99
C ASN A 361 -16.51 -21.27 31.29
N VAL A 362 -16.40 -21.08 29.97
CA VAL A 362 -17.56 -21.04 29.06
C VAL A 362 -17.50 -22.28 28.16
N PRO A 363 -18.52 -23.18 28.19
CA PRO A 363 -18.56 -24.37 27.34
C PRO A 363 -18.98 -24.05 25.89
N PRO A 364 -18.70 -24.97 24.93
CA PRO A 364 -18.98 -24.75 23.53
C PRO A 364 -20.40 -25.17 23.15
N GLY A 365 -21.07 -24.41 22.29
CA GLY A 365 -22.28 -24.92 21.64
C GLY A 365 -23.06 -23.97 20.74
N LYS A 366 -22.98 -24.26 19.43
CA LYS A 366 -24.09 -24.34 18.43
C LYS A 366 -24.81 -23.01 18.11
N ARG A 367 -24.99 -22.57 16.87
CA ARG A 367 -25.15 -23.22 15.56
C ARG A 367 -24.76 -22.23 14.46
#